data_AF-A0A7S0K9I8-F1
#
_entry.id   AF-A0A7S0K9I8-F1
#
_cell.length_a   1.000
_cell.length_b   1.000
_cell.length_c   1.000
_cell.angle_alpha   90.00
_cell.angle_beta   90.00
_cell.angle_gamma   90.00
#
_symmetry.space_group_name_H-M   'P 1'
#
loop_
_entity.id
_entity.type
_entity.pdbx_description
1 polymer ?
#
loop_
_entity_poly.entity_id
_entity_poly.type
_entity_poly.pdbx_seq_one_letter_code
_entity_poly.pdbx_strand_id
1 'polypeptide(L)'
;GVSTGVSAADRARTLRALASPAAKPHHLCRPGHIFPLRYRPGGVLARDGHTEAALDLCLAAGAPPAGLLCEIACDDGTMARLPACAALAAEHGLPLISVADIQRFRAQREAAVRW
;
A
#
# COMPACT_ATOMS: atom_id res chain seq x y z
N GLY A 1 12.64 -19.78 -4.70
CA GLY A 1 13.55 -19.03 -3.81
C GLY A 1 12.89 -18.56 -2.52
N VAL A 2 11.88 -19.26 -2.03
CA VAL A 2 11.27 -19.07 -0.70
C VAL A 2 11.08 -20.46 -0.09
N SER A 3 10.89 -20.54 1.22
CA SER A 3 10.64 -21.81 1.91
C SER A 3 9.14 -22.11 1.94
N THR A 4 8.51 -22.02 3.12
CA THR A 4 7.06 -22.13 3.28
C THR A 4 6.32 -20.92 2.72
N GLY A 5 6.97 -19.76 2.61
CA GLY A 5 6.35 -18.54 2.09
C GLY A 5 5.77 -17.61 3.16
N VAL A 6 5.63 -18.06 4.42
CA VAL A 6 4.93 -17.29 5.48
C VAL A 6 5.84 -16.32 6.23
N SER A 7 7.14 -16.63 6.32
CA SER A 7 8.09 -15.81 7.08
C SER A 7 8.15 -14.37 6.53
N ALA A 8 8.53 -13.41 7.38
CA ALA A 8 8.70 -12.03 6.95
C ALA A 8 9.69 -11.92 5.76
N ALA A 9 10.78 -12.70 5.80
CA ALA A 9 11.77 -12.74 4.73
C ALA A 9 11.19 -13.30 3.41
N ASP A 10 10.42 -14.39 3.48
CA ASP A 10 9.80 -14.99 2.29
C ASP A 10 8.71 -14.08 1.70
N ARG A 11 7.88 -13.47 2.55
CA ARG A 11 6.87 -12.48 2.13
C ARG A 11 7.52 -11.27 1.49
N ALA A 12 8.57 -10.71 2.09
CA ALA A 12 9.32 -9.59 1.52
C ALA A 12 9.95 -9.95 0.16
N ARG A 13 10.51 -11.15 0.01
CA ARG A 13 11.05 -11.62 -1.27
C ARG A 13 9.95 -11.75 -2.34
N THR A 14 8.79 -12.29 -1.96
CA THR A 14 7.62 -12.40 -2.85
C THR A 14 7.13 -11.02 -3.30
N LEU A 15 7.05 -10.06 -2.38
CA LEU A 15 6.66 -8.67 -2.68
C LEU A 15 7.64 -7.98 -3.62
N ARG A 16 8.96 -8.14 -3.41
CA ARG A 16 9.97 -7.59 -4.33
C ARG A 16 9.87 -8.21 -5.72
N ALA A 17 9.59 -9.52 -5.80
CA ALA A 17 9.37 -10.19 -7.08
C ALA A 17 8.10 -9.66 -7.79
N LEU A 18 7.02 -9.42 -7.04
CA LEU A 18 5.77 -8.81 -7.55
C LEU A 18 5.97 -7.37 -8.04
N ALA A 19 6.74 -6.56 -7.31
CA ALA A 19 7.00 -5.15 -7.63
C ALA A 19 8.03 -4.95 -8.76
N SER A 20 8.70 -6.01 -9.21
CA SER A 20 9.73 -5.92 -10.23
C SER A 20 9.13 -5.62 -11.62
N PRO A 21 9.67 -4.65 -12.39
CA PRO A 21 9.23 -4.43 -13.77
C PRO A 21 9.55 -5.62 -14.69
N ALA A 22 10.47 -6.51 -14.26
CA ALA A 22 10.81 -7.74 -14.98
C ALA A 22 9.98 -8.96 -14.52
N ALA A 23 8.96 -8.76 -13.67
CA ALA A 23 8.12 -9.84 -13.18
C ALA A 23 7.43 -10.59 -14.33
N LYS A 24 7.54 -11.92 -14.33
CA LYS A 24 6.86 -12.82 -15.25
C LYS A 24 5.94 -13.76 -14.48
N PRO A 25 4.86 -14.29 -15.07
CA PRO A 25 3.93 -15.17 -14.38
C PRO A 25 4.59 -16.38 -13.69
N HIS A 26 5.62 -16.97 -14.30
CA HIS A 26 6.34 -18.13 -13.75
C HIS A 26 7.33 -17.80 -12.62
N HIS A 27 7.55 -16.52 -12.30
CA HIS A 27 8.34 -16.13 -11.13
C HIS A 27 7.56 -16.30 -9.81
N LEU A 28 6.24 -16.51 -9.87
CA LEU A 28 5.35 -16.53 -8.73
C LEU A 28 4.47 -17.79 -8.72
N CYS A 29 4.31 -18.37 -7.54
CA CYS A 29 3.46 -19.54 -7.33
C CYS A 29 2.03 -19.14 -6.92
N ARG A 30 1.06 -20.02 -7.20
CA ARG A 30 -0.32 -19.93 -6.70
C ARG A 30 -0.75 -21.32 -6.19
N PRO A 31 -1.36 -21.46 -5.00
CA PRO A 31 -1.63 -20.41 -4.00
C PRO A 31 -0.34 -19.91 -3.28
N GLY A 32 -0.48 -18.92 -2.40
CA GLY A 32 0.63 -18.34 -1.65
C GLY A 32 0.17 -17.49 -0.46
N HIS A 33 1.12 -16.80 0.18
CA HIS A 33 0.91 -16.04 1.43
C HIS A 33 0.89 -14.51 1.22
N ILE A 34 0.90 -14.06 -0.02
CA ILE A 34 0.70 -12.65 -0.41
C ILE A 34 -0.60 -12.58 -1.20
N PHE A 35 -1.38 -11.52 -0.95
CA PHE A 35 -2.70 -11.30 -1.54
C PHE A 35 -2.64 -10.05 -2.43
N PRO A 36 -2.34 -10.18 -3.74
CA PRO A 36 -2.27 -9.03 -4.63
C PRO A 36 -3.65 -8.39 -4.79
N LEU A 37 -3.72 -7.07 -4.66
CA LEU A 37 -4.91 -6.26 -4.92
C LEU A 37 -4.73 -5.49 -6.22
N ARG A 38 -5.81 -5.36 -7.00
CA ARG A 38 -5.80 -4.55 -8.24
C ARG A 38 -6.41 -3.19 -7.96
N TYR A 39 -5.62 -2.14 -8.16
CA TYR A 39 -6.10 -0.76 -8.07
C TYR A 39 -7.01 -0.40 -9.26
N ARG A 40 -7.83 0.65 -9.09
CA ARG A 40 -8.56 1.28 -10.20
C ARG A 40 -7.73 2.39 -10.85
N PRO A 41 -7.66 2.46 -12.20
CA PRO A 41 -7.11 3.61 -12.89
C PRO A 41 -7.78 4.91 -12.40
N GLY A 42 -6.98 5.96 -12.20
CA GLY A 42 -7.42 7.19 -11.55
C GLY A 42 -7.17 7.25 -10.04
N GLY A 43 -6.78 6.14 -9.39
CA GLY A 43 -6.36 6.10 -7.99
C GLY A 43 -7.46 6.59 -7.04
N VAL A 44 -7.11 7.34 -6.00
CA VAL A 44 -8.07 7.76 -4.95
C VAL A 44 -9.16 8.69 -5.46
N LEU A 45 -8.96 9.32 -6.62
CA LEU A 45 -9.97 10.15 -7.28
C LEU A 45 -11.05 9.30 -7.98
N ALA A 46 -10.72 8.06 -8.35
CA ALA A 46 -11.66 7.11 -8.96
C ALA A 46 -12.30 6.16 -7.94
N ARG A 47 -11.59 5.85 -6.85
CA ARG A 47 -12.10 5.04 -5.72
C ARG A 47 -11.33 5.38 -4.45
N ASP A 48 -12.06 5.71 -3.40
CA ASP A 48 -11.58 6.08 -2.06
C ASP A 48 -11.08 4.90 -1.20
N GLY A 49 -10.28 4.01 -1.80
CA GLY A 49 -9.78 2.80 -1.13
C GLY A 49 -8.31 2.88 -0.69
N HIS A 50 -7.94 2.10 0.33
CA HIS A 50 -6.54 1.93 0.74
C HIS A 50 -5.66 1.32 -0.37
N THR A 51 -6.22 0.47 -1.22
CA THR A 51 -5.53 -0.07 -2.40
C THR A 51 -5.05 1.05 -3.32
N GLU A 52 -5.93 1.99 -3.63
CA GLU A 52 -5.62 3.15 -4.46
C GLU A 52 -4.68 4.12 -3.75
N ALA A 53 -4.91 4.39 -2.46
CA ALA A 53 -4.09 5.29 -1.65
C ALA A 53 -2.63 4.82 -1.57
N ALA A 54 -2.39 3.52 -1.36
CA ALA A 54 -1.03 2.96 -1.31
C ALA A 54 -0.27 3.19 -2.62
N LEU A 55 -0.93 3.07 -3.77
CA LEU A 55 -0.32 3.30 -5.07
C LEU A 55 -0.05 4.79 -5.31
N ASP A 56 -1.02 5.64 -4.99
CA ASP A 56 -0.91 7.09 -5.17
C ASP A 56 0.21 7.69 -4.33
N LEU A 57 0.44 7.18 -3.12
CA LEU A 57 1.60 7.55 -2.30
C LEU A 57 2.92 7.14 -2.94
N CYS A 58 3.02 5.93 -3.50
CA CYS A 58 4.22 5.48 -4.22
C CYS A 58 4.53 6.42 -5.39
N LEU A 59 3.50 6.74 -6.20
CA LEU A 59 3.64 7.63 -7.35
C LEU A 59 4.02 9.05 -6.94
N ALA A 60 3.39 9.59 -5.88
CA ALA A 60 3.72 10.91 -5.34
C ALA A 60 5.18 11.00 -4.84
N ALA A 61 5.74 9.89 -4.37
CA ALA A 61 7.13 9.78 -3.95
C ALA A 61 8.12 9.48 -5.10
N GLY A 62 7.65 9.35 -6.35
CA GLY A 62 8.48 8.95 -7.49
C GLY A 62 8.93 7.48 -7.44
N ALA A 63 8.30 6.65 -6.60
CA ALA A 63 8.57 5.23 -6.49
C ALA A 63 7.79 4.43 -7.56
N PRO A 64 8.21 3.18 -7.86
CA PRO A 64 7.45 2.29 -8.73
C PRO A 64 6.00 2.09 -8.23
N PRO A 65 5.03 1.85 -9.14
CA PRO A 65 3.63 1.67 -8.81
C PRO A 65 3.37 0.30 -8.16
N ALA A 66 3.92 0.06 -6.97
CA ALA A 66 3.73 -1.15 -6.19
C ALA A 66 3.79 -0.83 -4.69
N GLY A 67 2.61 -0.83 -4.05
CA GLY A 67 2.47 -0.61 -2.60
C GLY A 67 2.22 -1.90 -1.82
N LEU A 68 2.56 -1.87 -0.54
CA LEU A 68 2.15 -2.87 0.46
C LEU A 68 1.29 -2.18 1.51
N LEU A 69 0.24 -2.87 1.95
CA LEU A 69 -0.62 -2.41 3.05
C LEU A 69 -1.04 -3.60 3.92
N CYS A 70 -1.38 -3.29 5.16
CA CYS A 70 -1.96 -4.19 6.15
C CYS A 70 -2.73 -3.31 7.13
N GLU A 71 -3.89 -3.76 7.58
CA GLU A 71 -4.62 -3.07 8.63
C GLU A 71 -3.94 -3.26 10.00
N ILE A 72 -4.15 -2.29 10.88
CA ILE A 72 -3.66 -2.32 12.25
C ILE A 72 -4.76 -2.92 13.13
N ALA A 73 -4.44 -4.00 13.83
CA ALA A 73 -5.31 -4.63 14.82
C ALA A 73 -4.80 -4.31 16.23
N CYS A 74 -5.72 -4.24 17.19
CA CYS A 74 -5.43 -4.23 18.62
C CYS A 74 -5.10 -5.66 19.09
N ASP A 75 -4.41 -5.77 20.24
CA ASP A 75 -4.05 -7.07 20.83
C ASP A 75 -5.26 -7.92 21.23
N ASP A 76 -6.41 -7.28 21.48
CA ASP A 76 -7.68 -7.93 21.76
C ASP A 76 -8.38 -8.48 20.49
N GLY A 77 -7.74 -8.35 19.33
CA GLY A 77 -8.25 -8.81 18.03
C GLY A 77 -9.25 -7.86 17.37
N THR A 78 -9.60 -6.73 18.01
CA THR A 78 -10.41 -5.69 17.38
C THR A 78 -9.60 -4.85 16.41
N MET A 79 -10.26 -4.13 15.50
CA MET A 79 -9.58 -3.23 14.58
C MET A 79 -9.25 -1.90 15.26
N ALA A 80 -8.00 -1.45 15.12
CA ALA A 80 -7.57 -0.17 15.66
C ALA A 80 -8.38 0.98 15.01
N ARG A 81 -8.83 1.91 15.86
CA ARG A 81 -9.52 3.13 15.43
C ARG A 81 -8.56 4.32 15.51
N LEU A 82 -9.01 5.46 14.98
CA LEU A 82 -8.18 6.66 14.85
C LEU A 82 -7.36 7.02 16.11
N PRO A 83 -7.91 6.99 17.35
CA PRO A 83 -7.10 7.30 18.54
C PRO A 83 -5.93 6.34 18.76
N ALA A 84 -6.14 5.03 18.55
CA ALA A 84 -5.09 4.02 18.68
C ALA A 84 -4.05 4.14 17.56
N CYS A 85 -4.51 4.37 16.31
CA CYS A 85 -3.59 4.63 15.19
C CYS A 85 -2.74 5.88 15.41
N ALA A 86 -3.31 6.94 16.01
CA ALA A 86 -2.57 8.16 16.33
C ALA A 86 -1.53 7.95 17.43
N ALA A 87 -1.85 7.16 18.46
CA ALA A 87 -0.89 6.79 19.49
C ALA A 87 0.27 5.98 18.90
N LEU A 88 -0.03 4.95 18.10
CA LEU A 88 0.98 4.12 17.41
C LEU A 88 1.86 4.95 16.47
N ALA A 89 1.26 5.87 15.72
CA ALA A 89 1.99 6.76 14.84
C ALA A 89 2.95 7.67 15.61
N ALA A 90 2.51 8.23 16.74
CA ALA A 90 3.37 9.04 17.60
C ALA A 90 4.51 8.22 18.23
N GLU A 91 4.22 7.01 18.71
CA GLU A 91 5.20 6.10 19.31
C GLU A 91 6.33 5.74 18.33
N HIS A 92 5.99 5.45 17.07
CA HIS A 92 6.96 5.04 16.06
C HIS A 92 7.45 6.17 15.16
N GLY A 93 7.04 7.42 15.40
CA GLY A 93 7.42 8.58 14.58
C GLY A 93 6.93 8.48 13.12
N LEU A 94 5.76 7.88 12.91
CA LEU A 94 5.16 7.68 11.59
C LEU A 94 4.17 8.81 11.25
N PRO A 95 4.07 9.21 9.97
CA PRO A 95 3.02 10.12 9.55
C PRO A 95 1.64 9.44 9.60
N LEU A 96 0.64 10.16 10.09
CA LEU A 96 -0.76 9.77 10.03
C LEU A 96 -1.50 10.73 9.09
N ILE A 97 -2.09 10.18 8.02
CA ILE A 97 -2.81 10.93 6.98
C ILE A 97 -4.15 10.26 6.67
N SER A 98 -5.04 10.97 5.99
CA SER A 98 -6.29 10.41 5.48
C SER A 98 -6.27 10.22 3.96
N VAL A 99 -7.13 9.33 3.45
CA VAL A 99 -7.39 9.22 2.00
C VAL A 99 -7.89 10.55 1.42
N ALA A 100 -8.67 11.30 2.20
CA ALA A 100 -9.15 12.64 1.81
C ALA A 100 -8.00 13.64 1.62
N ASP A 101 -6.95 13.57 2.44
CA ASP A 101 -5.76 14.41 2.26
C ASP A 101 -5.00 14.06 0.97
N ILE A 102 -4.90 12.76 0.65
CA ILE A 102 -4.29 12.29 -0.61
C ILE A 102 -5.13 12.77 -1.80
N GLN A 103 -6.47 12.68 -1.72
CA GLN A 103 -7.37 13.19 -2.76
C GLN A 103 -7.16 14.69 -2.99
N ARG A 104 -7.10 15.48 -1.91
CA ARG A 104 -6.85 16.93 -1.98
C ARG A 104 -5.50 17.23 -2.61
N PHE A 105 -4.45 16.54 -2.17
CA PHE A 105 -3.10 16.69 -2.72
C PHE A 105 -3.06 16.37 -4.23
N ARG A 106 -3.70 15.28 -4.66
CA ARG A 106 -3.77 14.91 -6.07
C ARG A 106 -4.55 15.91 -6.91
N ALA A 107 -5.73 16.33 -6.45
CA ALA A 107 -6.57 17.29 -7.17
C ALA A 107 -5.85 18.62 -7.42
N GLN A 108 -5.11 19.13 -6.42
CA GLN A 108 -4.33 20.36 -6.55
C GLN A 108 -3.20 20.22 -7.59
N ARG A 109 -2.52 19.06 -7.63
CA ARG A 109 -1.42 18.82 -8.57
C ARG A 109 -1.90 18.59 -10.00
N GLU A 110 -2.99 17.86 -10.20
CA GLU A 110 -3.56 17.67 -11.53
C GLU A 110 -4.09 18.98 -12.12
N ALA A 111 -4.65 19.86 -11.28
CA ALA A 111 -5.02 21.21 -11.69
C ALA A 111 -3.79 22.04 -12.12
N ALA A 112 -2.65 21.89 -11.42
CA ALA A 112 -1.41 22.62 -11.71
C ALA A 112 -0.67 22.14 -12.98
N VAL A 113 -0.98 20.94 -13.49
CA VAL A 113 -0.33 20.35 -14.68
C VAL A 113 -1.09 20.66 -15.97
N ARG A 114 -2.29 21.25 -15.91
CA ARG A 114 -3.03 21.69 -17.10
C ARG A 114 -2.46 23.02 -17.63
N TRP A 115 -1.68 22.94 -18.72
CA TRP A 115 -1.41 24.05 -19.64
C TRP A 115 -2.19 23.80 -20.94
#